data_AF-A0A538ILD7-F1
#
_entry.id   AF-A0A538ILD7-F1
#
_cell.length_a   1.000
_cell.length_b   1.000
_cell.length_c   1.000
_cell.angle_alpha   90.00
_cell.angle_beta   90.00
_cell.angle_gamma   90.00
#
_symmetry.space_group_name_H-M   'P 1'
#
loop_
_entity.id
_entity.type
_entity.pdbx_description
1 polymer ?
#
loop_
_entity_poly.entity_id
_entity_poly.type
_entity_poly.pdbx_seq_one_letter_code
_entity_poly.pdbx_strand_id
1 'polypeptide(L)'
;MADHAHLDTYGPITYLAYLPFELIWPLKNLVHGYLPAAHAAAITFDVLTMLGLLILGSRLRDRRLGLMLAFAWAACPFTFLTLIANTNDGLVPLFVVAALVAFSSPVRRGILIGLGAAAKFAPLALAPLFAR
;
A
#
# COMPACT_ATOMS: atom_id res chain seq x y z
N MET A 1 -14.28 17.65 -29.12
CA MET A 1 -14.38 16.44 -28.28
C MET A 1 -13.18 16.46 -27.37
N ALA A 2 -13.38 16.60 -26.06
CA ALA A 2 -12.27 16.49 -25.12
C ALA A 2 -11.85 15.00 -25.08
N ASP A 3 -10.58 14.75 -25.33
CA ASP A 3 -9.97 13.43 -25.21
C ASP A 3 -9.94 13.04 -23.74
N HIS A 4 -10.83 12.14 -23.32
CA HIS A 4 -10.89 11.62 -21.96
C HIS A 4 -9.92 10.43 -21.81
N ALA A 5 -8.64 10.64 -22.13
CA ALA A 5 -7.65 9.56 -22.20
C ALA A 5 -7.31 8.90 -20.85
N HIS A 6 -7.71 9.49 -19.71
CA HIS A 6 -7.59 8.88 -18.39
C HIS A 6 -8.50 9.62 -17.41
N LEU A 7 -9.54 8.96 -16.87
CA LEU A 7 -10.45 9.57 -15.89
C LEU A 7 -10.01 9.38 -14.44
N ASP A 8 -8.94 8.60 -14.21
CA ASP A 8 -8.39 8.37 -12.87
C ASP A 8 -7.08 9.18 -12.67
N THR A 9 -6.68 9.30 -11.41
CA THR A 9 -5.54 10.10 -10.96
C THR A 9 -4.39 9.23 -10.42
N TYR A 10 -4.41 7.94 -10.73
CA TYR A 10 -3.45 6.99 -10.18
C TYR A 10 -2.17 6.93 -11.00
N GLY A 11 -1.04 6.74 -10.32
CA GLY A 11 0.23 6.51 -10.99
C GLY A 11 0.38 5.05 -11.45
N PRO A 12 1.36 4.76 -12.32
CA PRO A 12 1.53 3.45 -12.97
C PRO A 12 1.69 2.28 -11.99
N ILE A 13 2.29 2.52 -10.81
CA ILE A 13 2.50 1.47 -9.80
C ILE A 13 1.18 0.95 -9.24
N THR A 14 0.13 1.77 -9.23
CA THR A 14 -1.20 1.32 -8.80
C THR A 14 -1.71 0.19 -9.68
N TYR A 15 -1.58 0.28 -11.01
CA TYR A 15 -2.03 -0.77 -11.92
C TYR A 15 -1.13 -2.01 -11.84
N LEU A 16 0.19 -1.80 -11.82
CA LEU A 16 1.16 -2.90 -11.76
C LEU A 16 1.01 -3.73 -10.48
N ALA A 17 0.63 -3.11 -9.36
CA ALA A 17 0.38 -3.80 -8.11
C ALA A 17 -0.80 -4.78 -8.18
N TYR A 18 -1.74 -4.58 -9.10
CA TYR A 18 -2.90 -5.46 -9.29
C TYR A 18 -2.63 -6.61 -10.26
N LEU A 19 -1.58 -6.50 -11.09
CA LEU A 19 -1.23 -7.50 -12.11
C LEU A 19 -1.19 -8.95 -11.60
N PRO A 20 -0.52 -9.30 -10.48
CA PRO A 20 -0.50 -10.70 -10.03
C PRO A 20 -1.89 -11.24 -9.68
N PHE A 21 -2.80 -10.39 -9.19
CA PHE A 21 -4.16 -10.79 -8.83
C PHE A 21 -5.06 -10.92 -10.05
N GLU A 22 -4.92 -10.01 -11.02
CA GLU A 22 -5.61 -10.08 -12.32
C GLU A 22 -5.19 -11.31 -13.14
N LEU A 23 -3.93 -11.75 -13.03
CA LEU A 23 -3.49 -12.99 -13.68
C LEU A 23 -4.19 -14.25 -13.12
N ILE A 24 -4.57 -14.24 -11.83
CA ILE A 24 -5.27 -15.36 -11.18
C ILE A 24 -6.79 -15.22 -11.35
N TRP A 25 -7.32 -14.02 -11.15
CA TRP A 25 -8.74 -13.70 -11.30
C TRP A 25 -8.96 -12.53 -12.27
N PRO A 26 -8.90 -12.79 -13.59
CA PRO A 26 -9.05 -11.75 -14.58
C PRO A 26 -10.40 -11.06 -14.46
N LEU A 27 -10.42 -9.74 -14.61
CA LEU A 27 -11.63 -8.96 -14.73
C LEU A 27 -12.42 -9.44 -15.96
N LYS A 28 -13.65 -9.90 -15.73
CA LYS A 28 -14.56 -10.34 -16.78
C LYS A 28 -15.72 -9.36 -16.91
N ASN A 29 -16.03 -8.99 -18.15
CA ASN A 29 -17.23 -8.24 -18.54
C ASN A 29 -17.41 -6.84 -17.90
N LEU A 30 -16.36 -6.24 -17.33
CA LEU A 30 -16.39 -4.90 -16.69
C LEU A 30 -17.54 -4.71 -15.68
N VAL A 31 -18.04 -5.80 -15.10
CA VAL A 31 -19.18 -5.76 -14.17
C VAL A 31 -18.66 -5.38 -12.78
N HIS A 32 -19.15 -4.26 -12.27
CA HIS A 32 -18.67 -3.64 -11.01
C HIS A 32 -18.98 -4.45 -9.74
N GLY A 33 -19.75 -5.54 -9.83
CA GLY A 33 -20.21 -6.31 -8.67
C GLY A 33 -19.30 -7.47 -8.24
N TYR A 34 -18.28 -7.83 -9.03
CA TYR A 34 -17.42 -8.97 -8.73
C TYR A 34 -15.96 -8.66 -9.09
N LEU A 35 -15.20 -8.15 -8.11
CA LEU A 35 -13.78 -7.84 -8.25
C LEU A 35 -12.92 -8.67 -7.28
N PRO A 36 -12.80 -9.99 -7.49
CA PRO A 36 -11.96 -10.87 -6.66
C PRO A 36 -10.49 -10.43 -6.65
N ALA A 37 -9.96 -9.94 -7.77
CA ALA A 37 -8.60 -9.43 -7.84
C ALA A 37 -8.40 -8.22 -6.91
N ALA A 38 -9.35 -7.29 -6.88
CA ALA A 38 -9.27 -6.12 -6.00
C ALA A 38 -9.38 -6.50 -4.52
N HIS A 39 -10.24 -7.47 -4.21
CA HIS A 39 -10.38 -7.99 -2.85
C HIS A 39 -9.08 -8.66 -2.37
N ALA A 40 -8.50 -9.52 -3.20
CA ALA A 40 -7.23 -10.18 -2.90
C ALA A 40 -6.08 -9.17 -2.76
N ALA A 41 -6.03 -8.16 -3.62
CA ALA A 41 -5.06 -7.07 -3.55
C ALA A 41 -5.17 -6.28 -2.24
N ALA A 42 -6.39 -5.85 -1.87
CA ALA A 42 -6.63 -5.10 -0.64
C ALA A 42 -6.21 -5.87 0.60
N ILE A 43 -6.59 -7.15 0.72
CA ILE A 43 -6.15 -8.03 1.82
C ILE A 43 -4.63 -8.14 1.85
N THR A 44 -4.00 -8.30 0.68
CA THR A 44 -2.54 -8.45 0.61
C THR A 44 -1.82 -7.20 1.07
N PHE A 45 -2.26 -6.02 0.62
CA PHE A 45 -1.66 -4.74 1.03
C PHE A 45 -1.81 -4.51 2.54
N ASP A 46 -2.98 -4.84 3.10
CA ASP A 46 -3.25 -4.71 4.52
C ASP A 46 -2.37 -5.65 5.37
N VAL A 47 -2.30 -6.93 5.00
CA VAL A 47 -1.45 -7.92 5.68
C VAL A 47 0.03 -7.57 5.58
N LEU A 48 0.51 -7.15 4.42
CA LEU A 48 1.91 -6.72 4.26
C LEU A 48 2.22 -5.48 5.09
N THR A 49 1.27 -4.55 5.24
CA THR A 49 1.42 -3.38 6.11
C THR A 49 1.53 -3.79 7.57
N MET A 50 0.65 -4.69 8.04
CA MET A 50 0.72 -5.25 9.40
C MET A 50 2.04 -5.97 9.65
N LEU A 51 2.53 -6.77 8.70
CA LEU A 51 3.82 -7.44 8.79
C LEU A 51 4.98 -6.41 8.85
N GLY A 52 4.91 -5.35 8.05
CA GLY A 52 5.86 -4.24 8.08
C GLY A 52 5.90 -3.56 9.44
N LEU A 53 4.74 -3.28 10.04
CA LEU A 53 4.63 -2.69 11.39
C LEU A 53 5.16 -3.62 12.47
N LEU A 54 4.88 -4.92 12.35
CA LEU A 54 5.43 -5.94 13.24
C LEU A 54 6.96 -5.94 13.19
N ILE A 55 7.54 -5.93 12.00
CA ILE A 55 9.00 -5.88 11.81
C ILE A 55 9.57 -4.56 12.34
N LEU A 56 8.93 -3.43 12.01
CA LEU A 56 9.37 -2.10 12.42
C LEU A 56 9.38 -1.98 13.95
N GLY A 57 8.27 -2.30 14.62
CA GLY A 57 8.18 -2.25 16.08
C GLY A 57 9.15 -3.22 16.77
N SER A 58 9.36 -4.40 16.17
CA SER A 58 10.35 -5.38 16.65
C SER A 58 11.78 -4.85 16.61
N ARG A 59 12.11 -4.04 15.59
CA ARG A 59 13.44 -3.40 15.47
C ARG A 59 13.59 -2.15 16.34
N LEU A 60 12.51 -1.41 16.56
CA LEU A 60 12.53 -0.20 17.39
C LEU A 60 12.64 -0.51 18.88
N ARG A 61 12.04 -1.62 19.34
CA ARG A 61 12.12 -2.01 20.76
C ARG A 61 12.13 -3.52 20.94
N ASP A 62 11.02 -4.17 20.62
CA ASP A 62 10.81 -5.60 20.87
C ASP A 62 9.59 -6.14 20.09
N ARG A 63 9.45 -7.48 20.07
CA ARG A 63 8.34 -8.14 19.39
C ARG A 63 6.97 -7.77 19.96
N ARG A 64 6.87 -7.37 21.23
CA ARG A 64 5.59 -6.95 21.83
C ARG A 64 5.12 -5.64 21.20
N LEU A 65 6.01 -4.66 21.04
CA LEU A 65 5.70 -3.41 20.33
C LEU A 65 5.26 -3.70 18.90
N GLY A 66 5.97 -4.56 18.18
CA GLY A 66 5.58 -4.96 16.82
C GLY A 66 4.16 -5.53 16.76
N LEU A 67 3.82 -6.45 17.67
CA LEU A 67 2.46 -7.01 17.75
C LEU A 67 1.42 -5.95 18.10
N MET A 68 1.73 -5.05 19.03
CA MET A 68 0.83 -3.94 19.39
C MET A 68 0.56 -3.02 18.19
N LEU A 69 1.58 -2.70 17.38
CA LEU A 69 1.39 -1.88 16.18
C LEU A 69 0.55 -2.58 15.11
N ALA A 70 0.80 -3.87 14.87
CA ALA A 70 -0.01 -4.66 13.92
C ALA A 70 -1.47 -4.80 14.40
N PHE A 71 -1.68 -5.01 15.70
CA PHE A 71 -3.01 -5.04 16.29
C PHE A 71 -3.71 -3.68 16.20
N ALA A 72 -3.01 -2.59 16.53
CA ALA A 72 -3.57 -1.25 16.42
C ALA A 72 -3.94 -0.89 14.96
N TRP A 73 -3.16 -1.36 13.99
CA TRP A 73 -3.50 -1.25 12.57
C TRP A 73 -4.80 -2.00 12.24
N ALA A 74 -4.91 -3.27 12.63
CA ALA A 74 -6.11 -4.07 12.36
C ALA A 74 -7.37 -3.54 13.07
N ALA A 75 -7.21 -2.98 14.27
CA ALA A 75 -8.31 -2.44 15.06
C ALA A 75 -8.72 -1.01 14.66
N CYS A 76 -7.94 -0.34 13.81
CA CYS A 76 -8.24 1.02 13.39
C CYS A 76 -9.39 1.04 12.38
N PRO A 77 -10.48 1.79 12.62
CA PRO A 77 -11.64 1.79 11.73
C PRO A 77 -11.32 2.36 10.33
N PHE A 78 -10.34 3.26 10.23
CA PHE A 78 -9.97 3.87 8.95
C PHE A 78 -9.18 2.92 8.04
N THR A 79 -8.27 2.12 8.60
CA THR A 79 -7.57 1.09 7.83
C THR A 79 -8.54 -0.02 7.45
N PHE A 80 -9.43 -0.42 8.35
CA PHE A 80 -10.49 -1.38 8.06
C PHE A 80 -11.43 -0.89 6.94
N LEU A 81 -11.77 0.41 6.92
CA LEU A 81 -12.59 1.00 5.86
C LEU A 81 -11.93 0.84 4.47
N THR A 82 -10.61 1.06 4.37
CA THR A 82 -9.89 0.85 3.10
C THR A 82 -9.93 -0.61 2.64
N LEU A 83 -9.83 -1.54 3.59
CA LEU A 83 -9.88 -2.98 3.33
C LEU A 83 -11.27 -3.41 2.84
N ILE A 84 -12.34 -3.07 3.56
CA ILE A 84 -13.69 -3.53 3.21
C ILE A 84 -14.21 -2.90 1.90
N ALA A 85 -13.76 -1.69 1.57
CA ALA A 85 -14.07 -1.03 0.32
C ALA A 85 -13.20 -1.51 -0.87
N ASN A 86 -12.25 -2.41 -0.63
CA ASN A 86 -11.33 -2.96 -1.64
C ASN A 86 -10.56 -1.89 -2.41
N THR A 87 -10.21 -0.79 -1.73
CA THR A 87 -9.56 0.35 -2.40
C THR A 87 -8.06 0.14 -2.50
N ASN A 88 -7.47 0.77 -3.51
CA ASN A 88 -6.02 0.83 -3.68
C ASN A 88 -5.34 1.82 -2.70
N ASP A 89 -6.08 2.44 -1.77
CA ASP A 89 -5.51 3.32 -0.75
C ASP A 89 -4.52 2.57 0.16
N GLY A 90 -4.69 1.26 0.33
CA GLY A 90 -3.78 0.39 1.08
C GLY A 90 -2.33 0.38 0.57
N LEU A 91 -2.08 0.79 -0.69
CA LEU A 91 -0.71 0.91 -1.22
C LEU A 91 0.09 2.03 -0.54
N VAL A 92 -0.57 3.13 -0.16
CA VAL A 92 0.08 4.28 0.49
C VAL A 92 0.76 3.87 1.80
N PRO A 93 0.03 3.32 2.80
CA PRO A 93 0.67 2.91 4.04
C PRO A 93 1.63 1.74 3.85
N LEU A 94 1.37 0.83 2.90
CA LEU A 94 2.30 -0.26 2.60
C LEU A 94 3.69 0.28 2.21
N PHE A 95 3.76 1.20 1.24
CA PHE A 95 5.05 1.76 0.81
C PHE A 95 5.70 2.63 1.89
N VAL A 96 4.91 3.41 2.64
CA VAL A 96 5.42 4.23 3.74
C VAL A 96 6.02 3.35 4.84
N VAL A 97 5.31 2.31 5.29
CA VAL A 97 5.80 1.38 6.32
C VAL A 97 7.01 0.60 5.80
N ALA A 98 6.99 0.14 4.54
CA ALA A 98 8.14 -0.52 3.94
C ALA A 98 9.38 0.41 3.92
N ALA A 99 9.21 1.70 3.59
CA ALA A 99 10.30 2.68 3.64
C ALA A 99 10.85 2.88 5.06
N LEU A 100 9.98 2.89 6.08
CA LEU A 100 10.38 2.94 7.49
C LEU A 100 11.12 1.66 7.92
N VAL A 101 10.69 0.49 7.46
CA VAL A 101 11.41 -0.77 7.70
C VAL A 101 12.80 -0.74 7.04
N ALA A 102 12.92 -0.10 5.88
CA ALA A 102 14.17 0.06 5.13
C ALA A 102 14.96 1.32 5.50
N PHE A 103 14.61 2.01 6.59
CA PHE A 103 15.11 3.36 6.90
C PHE A 103 16.65 3.47 6.99
N SER A 104 17.34 2.39 7.37
CA SER A 104 18.80 2.34 7.47
C SER A 104 19.53 2.30 6.11
N SER A 105 18.82 2.06 5.00
CA SER A 105 19.39 2.02 3.65
C SER A 105 18.84 3.17 2.81
N PRO A 106 19.67 4.19 2.49
CA PRO A 106 19.24 5.34 1.69
C PRO A 106 18.63 4.97 0.35
N VAL A 107 19.22 3.99 -0.34
CA VAL A 107 18.73 3.50 -1.63
C VAL A 107 17.36 2.84 -1.48
N ARG A 108 17.19 1.91 -0.53
CA ARG A 108 15.93 1.16 -0.38
C ARG A 108 14.78 2.06 0.05
N ARG A 109 14.99 2.93 1.03
CA ARG A 109 13.94 3.85 1.49
C ARG A 109 13.55 4.85 0.39
N GLY A 110 14.52 5.33 -0.40
CA GLY A 110 14.28 6.20 -1.55
C GLY A 110 13.46 5.52 -2.65
N ILE A 111 13.80 4.27 -3.01
CA ILE A 111 13.01 3.48 -3.96
C ILE A 111 11.58 3.29 -3.45
N LEU A 112 11.39 2.94 -2.19
CA LEU A 112 10.06 2.67 -1.64
C LEU A 112 9.18 3.92 -1.57
N ILE A 113 9.75 5.08 -1.19
CA ILE A 113 9.03 6.37 -1.26
C ILE A 113 8.71 6.76 -2.70
N GLY A 114 9.65 6.54 -3.63
CA GLY A 114 9.44 6.79 -5.06
C GLY A 114 8.34 5.92 -5.66
N LEU A 115 8.32 4.62 -5.33
CA LEU A 115 7.25 3.70 -5.73
C LEU A 115 5.90 4.10 -5.11
N GLY A 116 5.90 4.51 -3.84
CA GLY A 116 4.71 5.08 -3.19
C GLY A 116 4.18 6.29 -3.93
N ALA A 117 5.04 7.27 -4.24
CA ALA A 117 4.72 8.47 -5.00
C ALA A 117 4.21 8.15 -6.42
N ALA A 118 4.77 7.13 -7.05
CA ALA A 118 4.37 6.62 -8.37
C ALA A 118 3.12 5.72 -8.32
N ALA A 119 2.61 5.37 -7.14
CA ALA A 119 1.28 4.77 -6.96
C ALA A 119 0.24 5.87 -6.72
N LYS A 120 0.49 6.73 -5.73
CA LYS A 120 -0.29 7.92 -5.38
C LYS A 120 0.66 9.03 -4.95
N PHE A 121 0.37 10.29 -5.23
CA PHE A 121 1.33 11.36 -4.97
C PHE A 121 1.62 11.62 -3.47
N ALA A 122 0.70 11.25 -2.58
CA ALA A 122 0.77 11.57 -1.14
C ALA A 122 2.08 11.19 -0.41
N PRO A 123 2.69 10.00 -0.61
CA PRO A 123 3.95 9.63 0.04
C PRO A 123 5.12 10.56 -0.28
N LEU A 124 5.07 11.31 -1.40
CA LEU A 124 6.13 12.25 -1.76
C LEU A 124 6.29 13.37 -0.72
N ALA A 125 5.24 13.70 0.03
CA ALA A 125 5.31 14.64 1.14
C ALA A 125 6.33 14.22 2.23
N LEU A 126 6.64 12.92 2.32
CA LEU A 126 7.64 12.39 3.24
C LEU A 126 9.07 12.42 2.68
N ALA A 127 9.28 12.73 1.40
CA ALA A 127 10.61 12.71 0.79
C ALA A 127 11.67 13.51 1.58
N PRO A 128 11.39 14.70 2.13
CA PRO A 128 12.37 15.44 2.94
C PRO A 128 12.82 14.69 4.21
N LEU A 129 11.94 13.88 4.81
CA LEU A 129 12.25 13.06 5.98
C LEU A 129 13.24 11.94 5.63
N PHE A 130 13.12 11.36 4.43
CA PHE A 130 13.95 10.25 3.96
C PHE A 130 15.21 10.69 3.19
N ALA A 131 15.35 11.99 2.90
CA ALA A 131 16.51 12.56 2.21
C ALA A 131 17.73 12.82 3.13
N ARG A 132 17.55 12.70 4.45
CA ARG A 132 18.60 12.89 5.47
C ARG A 132 19.30 11.57 5.80
#